data_AF-A0A0Q9XUD5-F1
#
_entry.id   AF-A0A0Q9XUD5-F1
#
_cell.length_a   1.000
_cell.length_b   1.000
_cell.length_c   1.000
_cell.angle_alpha   90.00
_cell.angle_beta   90.00
_cell.angle_gamma   90.00
#
_symmetry.space_group_name_H-M   'P 1'
#
loop_
_entity.id
_entity.type
_entity.pdbx_description
1 polymer ?
#
loop_
_entity_poly.entity_id
_entity_poly.type
_entity_poly.pdbx_seq_one_letter_code
_entity_poly.pdbx_strand_id
1 'polypeptide(L)' 'MGKGKNTLSVFALGGLNEVGKNMYAIEYGEDIVLIDCGNKFPDESLLGIDLIVPDITYLLDNKEKVRALIV' A
#
# COMPACT_ATOMS: atom_id res chain seq x y z
N MET A 1 15.86 8.17 14.74
CA MET A 1 14.93 9.19 15.29
C MET A 1 13.60 8.52 15.59
N GLY A 2 13.06 8.65 16.81
CA GLY A 2 11.72 8.13 17.10
C GLY A 2 10.67 8.92 16.34
N LYS A 3 9.77 8.24 15.62
CA LYS A 3 8.58 8.88 15.03
C LYS A 3 7.88 9.63 16.17
N GLY A 4 7.73 10.96 16.05
CA GLY A 4 7.02 11.74 17.05
C GLY A 4 5.58 11.23 17.15
N LYS A 5 5.03 11.08 18.36
CA LYS A 5 3.67 10.55 18.62
C LYS A 5 2.54 11.17 17.78
N ASN A 6 2.79 12.30 17.13
CA ASN A 6 1.83 13.05 16.31
C ASN A 6 2.33 13.31 14.87
N THR A 7 3.13 12.40 14.30
CA THR A 7 3.61 12.54 12.91
C THR A 7 2.64 11.86 11.95
N LEU A 8 2.07 12.62 11.03
CA LEU A 8 1.34 12.06 9.89
C LEU A 8 2.34 11.58 8.85
N SER A 9 2.27 10.30 8.49
CA SER A 9 3.07 9.72 7.41
C SER A 9 2.15 9.35 6.26
N VAL A 10 2.56 9.71 5.03
CA VAL A 10 1.88 9.31 3.80
C VAL A 10 2.90 8.62 2.93
N PHE A 11 2.60 7.40 2.50
CA PHE A 11 3.48 6.60 1.66
C PHE A 11 2.66 5.72 0.73
N ALA A 12 3.30 5.27 -0.36
CA ALA A 12 2.68 4.37 -1.33
C ALA A 12 3.27 2.97 -1.18
N LEU A 13 2.38 1.97 -1.25
CA LEU A 13 2.72 0.55 -1.42
C LEU A 13 2.65 0.15 -2.90
N GLY A 14 1.99 0.95 -3.74
CA GLY A 14 1.99 0.80 -5.20
C GLY A 14 1.37 2.01 -5.92
N GLY A 15 1.60 2.11 -7.23
CA GLY A 15 1.06 3.18 -8.09
C GLY A 15 1.99 4.39 -8.28
N LEU A 16 3.18 4.41 -7.67
CA LEU A 16 4.19 5.44 -7.94
C LEU A 16 5.01 5.08 -9.18
N ASN A 17 5.13 6.02 -10.12
CA ASN A 17 5.87 5.87 -11.37
C ASN A 17 5.39 4.68 -12.24
N GLU A 18 4.14 4.24 -12.07
CA GLU A 18 3.54 3.20 -12.89
C GLU A 18 2.02 3.43 -13.06
N VAL A 19 1.41 2.71 -14.00
CA VAL A 19 -0.05 2.70 -14.20
C VAL A 19 -0.62 1.44 -13.56
N GLY A 20 -1.63 1.63 -12.70
CA GLY A 20 -2.27 0.54 -11.94
C GLY A 20 -1.58 0.26 -10.61
N LYS A 21 -2.06 -0.77 -9.90
CA LYS A 21 -1.52 -1.21 -8.60
C LYS A 21 -1.53 -0.10 -7.53
N ASN A 22 -2.50 0.81 -7.60
CA ASN A 22 -2.62 1.90 -6.63
C ASN A 22 -2.88 1.35 -5.22
N MET A 23 -2.04 1.74 -4.27
CA MET A 23 -2.28 1.48 -2.84
C MET A 23 -1.47 2.49 -2.04
N TYR A 24 -2.16 3.38 -1.34
CA TYR A 24 -1.54 4.41 -0.49
C TYR A 24 -1.92 4.18 0.95
N ALA A 25 -1.02 4.54 1.85
CA ALA A 25 -1.22 4.42 3.28
C ALA A 25 -1.06 5.79 3.96
N ILE A 26 -2.01 6.09 4.83
CA ILE A 26 -1.96 7.22 5.75
C ILE A 26 -1.80 6.62 7.14
N GLU A 27 -0.67 6.90 7.78
CA GLU A 27 -0.34 6.42 9.12
C GLU A 27 -0.25 7.60 10.10
N TYR A 28 -0.96 7.50 11.22
CA TYR A 28 -0.90 8.47 12.31
C TYR A 28 -0.98 7.73 13.66
N GLY A 29 0.07 7.81 14.46
CA GLY A 29 0.16 7.07 15.72
C GLY A 29 0.14 5.55 15.49
N GLU A 30 -0.87 4.88 16.05
CA GLU A 30 -1.07 3.43 15.94
C GLU A 30 -2.14 3.05 14.91
N ASP A 31 -2.51 3.98 14.03
CA ASP A 31 -3.58 3.81 13.06
C ASP A 31 -3.05 3.97 11.64
N ILE A 32 -3.40 3.02 10.78
CA ILE A 32 -3.14 3.02 9.33
C ILE A 32 -4.48 2.95 8.61
N VAL A 33 -4.71 3.87 7.69
CA VAL A 33 -5.81 3.83 6.72
C VAL A 33 -5.22 3.66 5.33
N LEU A 34 -5.76 2.70 4.58
CA LEU A 34 -5.39 2.45 3.19
C LEU A 34 -6.36 3.14 2.24
N ILE A 35 -5.81 3.67 1.16
CA ILE A 35 -6.54 4.21 0.02
C ILE A 35 -6.21 3.33 -1.17
N ASP A 36 -7.24 2.75 -1.77
CA ASP A 36 -7.18 1.75 -2.83
C ASP A 36 -6.44 0.45 -2.48
N CYS A 37 -6.75 -0.57 -3.26
CA CYS A 37 -6.03 -1.84 -3.31
C CYS A 37 -5.96 -2.35 -4.75
N GLY A 38 -5.58 -1.47 -5.67
CA GLY A 38 -5.58 -1.73 -7.09
C GLY A 38 -4.60 -2.82 -7.49
N ASN A 39 -4.82 -3.34 -8.70
CA ASN A 39 -3.94 -4.29 -9.38
C ASN A 39 -3.36 -3.68 -10.65
N LYS A 40 -2.37 -4.35 -11.23
CA LYS A 40 -1.84 -4.05 -12.56
C LYS A 40 -1.84 -5.32 -13.41
N PHE A 41 -2.21 -5.18 -14.68
CA PHE A 41 -2.06 -6.26 -15.64
C PHE A 41 -0.61 -6.31 -16.14
N PRO A 42 -0.03 -7.51 -16.30
CA PRO A 42 1.29 -7.68 -16.87
C PRO A 42 1.31 -7.27 -18.35
N ASP A 43 2.49 -6.90 -18.85
CA ASP A 43 2.72 -6.75 -20.29
C ASP A 43 3.12 -8.09 -20.93
N GLU A 44 3.30 -8.09 -22.25
CA GLU A 44 3.63 -9.28 -23.04
C GLU A 44 4.96 -9.93 -22.66
N SER A 45 5.83 -9.26 -21.90
CA SER A 45 7.11 -9.82 -21.44
C SER A 45 6.96 -10.77 -20.25
N LEU A 46 5.85 -10.70 -19.52
CA LEU A 46 5.58 -11.45 -18.30
C LEU A 46 4.61 -12.61 -18.56
N LEU A 47 5.04 -13.56 -19.39
CA LEU A 47 4.23 -14.72 -19.79
C LEU A 47 3.83 -15.59 -18.59
N GLY A 48 2.54 -15.96 -18.54
CA GLY A 48 1.98 -16.81 -17.49
C GLY A 48 1.64 -16.08 -16.18
N ILE A 49 1.86 -14.76 -16.11
CA ILE A 49 1.36 -13.92 -15.01
C ILE A 49 -0.02 -13.39 -15.42
N ASP A 50 -1.00 -13.49 -14.52
CA ASP A 50 -2.35 -12.93 -14.74
C ASP A 50 -2.52 -11.54 -14.11
N LEU A 51 -1.84 -11.30 -12.97
CA LEU A 51 -2.04 -10.13 -12.15
C LEU A 51 -0.78 -9.76 -11.35
N ILE A 52 -0.53 -8.47 -11.21
CA ILE A 52 0.52 -7.92 -10.34
C ILE A 52 -0.16 -7.10 -9.23
N VAL A 53 0.18 -7.40 -7.98
CA VAL A 53 -0.38 -6.76 -6.77
C VAL A 53 0.73 -6.08 -5.94
N PRO A 54 0.40 -5.10 -5.08
CA PRO A 54 1.37 -4.47 -4.19
C PRO A 54 1.97 -5.46 -3.18
N ASP A 55 3.22 -5.23 -2.77
CA ASP A 55 3.79 -5.92 -1.61
C ASP A 55 3.20 -5.33 -0.33
N ILE A 56 2.49 -6.16 0.43
CA ILE A 56 1.80 -5.78 1.66
C ILE A 56 2.52 -6.24 2.93
N THR A 57 3.78 -6.66 2.84
CA THR A 57 4.57 -7.13 4.00
C THR A 57 4.51 -6.14 5.17
N TYR A 58 4.65 -4.84 4.90
CA TYR A 58 4.52 -3.78 5.92
C TYR A 58 3.18 -3.83 6.67
N LEU A 59 2.08 -4.11 5.96
CA LEU A 59 0.75 -4.18 6.56
C LEU A 59 0.53 -5.47 7.34
N LEU A 60 1.15 -6.58 6.91
CA LEU A 60 1.12 -7.83 7.64
C LEU A 60 1.87 -7.71 8.97
N ASP A 61 3.02 -7.03 8.96
CA ASP A 61 3.85 -6.79 10.15
C ASP A 61 3.23 -5.78 11.13
N ASN A 62 2.27 -4.96 10.68
CA ASN A 62 1.57 -3.94 11.47
C ASN A 62 0.04 -4.13 11.43
N LYS A 63 -0.43 -5.38 11.29
CA LYS A 63 -1.83 -5.71 11.01
C LYS A 63 -2.80 -5.12 12.05
N GLU A 64 -2.38 -5.08 13.31
CA GLU A 64 -3.12 -4.51 14.43
C GLU A 64 -3.35 -2.99 14.33
N LYS A 65 -2.59 -2.29 13.48
CA LYS A 65 -2.71 -0.85 13.24
C LYS A 65 -3.67 -0.53 12.09
N VAL A 66 -4.00 -1.49 11.23
CA VAL A 66 -4.85 -1.24 10.06
C VAL A 66 -6.30 -1.05 10.50
N ARG A 67 -6.91 0.09 10.15
CA ARG A 67 -8.27 0.48 10.57
C ARG A 67 -9.30 0.41 9.46
N ALA A 68 -8.91 0.76 8.25
CA ALA A 68 -9.83 0.80 7.11
C ALA A 68 -9.08 0.68 5.78
N LEU A 69 -9.81 0.19 4.79
CA LEU A 69 -9.52 0.31 3.37
C LEU A 69 -10.62 1.17 2.75
N ILE A 70 -10.24 2.24 2.07
CA ILE A 70 -11.15 3.16 1.38
C ILE A 70 -10.96 2.96 -0.12
N VAL A 71 -12.07 2.79 -0.85
CA VAL A 71 -12.14 2.60 -2.31
C VAL A 71 -13.10 3.63 -2.89
#